data_AF-A0AAD5JBG4-F1
#
_entry.id   AF-A0AAD5JBG4-F1
#
_cell.length_a   1.000
_cell.length_b   1.000
_cell.length_c   1.000
_cell.angle_alpha   90.00
_cell.angle_beta   90.00
_cell.angle_gamma   90.00
#
_symmetry.space_group_name_H-M   'P 1'
#
loop_
_entity.id
_entity.type
_entity.pdbx_description
1 polymer ?
#
loop_
_entity_poly.entity_id
_entity_poly.type
_entity_poly.pdbx_seq_one_letter_code
_entity_poly.pdbx_strand_id
1 'polypeptide(L)' 'MADEPQLLLETAPADFRFPTTNQTRHCFTRYIEFHRCLAAKGEESNACERFAKYYRTLCPGEWVDRWNEQRENGTFPGPL' A
#
# COMPACT_ATOMS: atom_id res chain seq x y z
N MET A 1 -7.54 -13.55 -32.38
CA MET A 1 -6.60 -14.16 -31.42
C MET A 1 -6.73 -13.32 -30.17
N ALA A 2 -7.34 -13.85 -29.12
CA ALA A 2 -7.44 -13.13 -27.86
C ALA A 2 -6.01 -13.00 -27.31
N ASP A 3 -5.56 -11.76 -27.11
CA ASP A 3 -4.34 -11.45 -26.39
C ASP A 3 -4.48 -12.06 -24.99
N GLU A 4 -3.78 -13.17 -24.73
CA GLU A 4 -3.67 -13.71 -23.38
C GLU A 4 -3.10 -12.60 -22.51
N PRO A 5 -3.78 -12.21 -21.41
CA PRO A 5 -3.23 -11.16 -20.56
C PRO A 5 -1.87 -11.66 -20.07
N GLN A 6 -0.80 -10.99 -20.50
CA GLN A 6 0.55 -11.27 -20.03
C GLN A 6 0.55 -10.99 -18.53
N LEU A 7 0.34 -12.03 -17.72
CA LEU A 7 0.32 -11.95 -16.27
C LEU A 7 1.73 -11.59 -15.81
N LEU A 8 1.95 -10.31 -15.54
CA LEU A 8 3.19 -9.82 -14.96
C LEU A 8 3.27 -10.29 -13.50
N LEU A 9 3.99 -11.40 -13.29
CA LEU A 9 4.20 -12.00 -11.97
C LEU A 9 5.26 -11.21 -11.19
N GLU A 10 4.86 -10.05 -10.67
CA GLU A 10 5.69 -9.19 -9.82
C GLU A 10 4.96 -8.81 -8.55
N THR A 11 5.67 -8.88 -7.42
CA THR A 11 5.18 -8.49 -6.10
C THR A 11 6.07 -7.41 -5.46
N ALA A 12 5.72 -6.97 -4.26
CA ALA A 12 6.53 -6.00 -3.52
C ALA A 12 7.95 -6.53 -3.28
N PRO A 13 9.00 -5.71 -3.48
CA PRO A 13 10.37 -6.11 -3.20
C PRO A 13 10.61 -6.28 -1.70
N ALA A 14 11.65 -7.05 -1.35
CA ALA A 14 12.11 -7.17 0.03
C ALA A 14 12.63 -5.82 0.54
N ASP A 15 12.13 -5.36 1.69
CA ASP A 15 12.58 -4.13 2.34
C ASP A 15 13.47 -4.47 3.54
N PHE A 16 14.75 -4.09 3.47
CA PHE A 16 15.74 -4.37 4.51
C PHE A 16 15.43 -3.72 5.86
N ARG A 17 14.52 -2.73 5.90
CA ARG A 17 14.01 -2.14 7.15
C ARG A 17 13.17 -3.13 7.97
N PHE A 18 12.63 -4.16 7.33
CA PHE A 18 11.74 -5.15 7.94
C PHE A 18 12.28 -6.59 7.72
N PRO A 19 13.43 -6.95 8.32
CA PRO A 19 14.06 -8.26 8.11
C PRO A 19 13.35 -9.41 8.86
N THR A 20 12.41 -9.09 9.75
CA THR A 20 11.71 -10.07 10.58
C THR A 20 10.54 -10.72 9.86
N THR A 21 10.14 -11.92 10.27
CA THR A 21 8.95 -12.62 9.75
C THR A 21 7.65 -11.84 9.96
N ASN A 22 7.58 -10.97 10.98
CA ASN A 22 6.41 -10.13 11.20
C ASN A 22 6.37 -8.96 10.19
N GLN A 23 5.50 -9.07 9.18
CA GLN A 23 5.30 -8.09 8.12
C GLN A 23 4.22 -7.03 8.42
N THR A 24 3.59 -7.07 9.61
CA THR A 24 2.54 -6.10 10.00
C THR A 24 3.02 -4.65 9.90
N ARG A 25 4.24 -4.38 10.38
CA ARG A 25 4.84 -3.03 10.28
C ARG A 25 5.18 -2.64 8.84
N HIS A 26 5.56 -3.60 8.01
CA HIS A 26 5.87 -3.35 6.60
C HIS A 26 4.59 -2.93 5.86
N CYS A 27 3.50 -3.70 6.02
CA CYS A 27 2.18 -3.36 5.48
C CYS A 27 1.73 -1.95 5.93
N PHE A 28 1.74 -1.68 7.24
CA PHE A 28 1.29 -0.39 7.79
C PHE A 28 2.13 0.79 7.27
N THR A 29 3.45 0.62 7.16
CA THR A 29 4.34 1.66 6.63
C THR A 29 4.04 1.97 5.17
N ARG A 30 3.83 0.95 4.32
CA ARG A 30 3.49 1.15 2.90
C ARG A 30 2.14 1.84 2.70
N TYR A 31 1.16 1.50 3.53
CA TYR A 31 -0.15 2.15 3.51
C TYR A 31 -0.02 3.65 3.84
N ILE A 32 0.73 4.00 4.88
CA ILE A 32 0.99 5.41 5.24
C ILE A 32 1.78 6.13 4.15
N GLU A 33 2.85 5.52 3.62
CA GLU A 33 3.67 6.10 2.55
C GLU A 33 2.83 6.44 1.32
N PHE A 34 1.91 5.56 0.92
CA PHE A 34 0.97 5.81 -0.17
C PHE A 34 0.12 7.06 0.09
N HIS A 35 -0.49 7.16 1.26
CA HIS A 35 -1.40 8.25 1.54
C HIS A 35 -0.70 9.59 1.83
N ARG A 36 0.51 9.56 2.40
CA ARG A 36 1.38 10.74 2.47
C ARG A 36 1.77 11.22 1.09
N CYS A 37 2.07 10.29 0.18
CA CYS A 37 2.38 10.61 -1.22
C CYS A 37 1.18 11.29 -1.90
N LEU A 38 -0.02 10.76 -1.71
CA LEU A 38 -1.26 11.38 -2.20
C LEU A 38 -1.48 12.78 -1.62
N ALA A 39 -1.31 12.96 -0.31
CA ALA A 39 -1.50 14.27 0.34
C ALA A 39 -0.46 15.31 -0.10
N ALA A 40 0.79 14.90 -0.34
CA ALA A 40 1.87 15.81 -0.70
C ALA A 40 1.93 16.15 -2.20
N LYS A 41 1.63 15.18 -3.07
CA LYS A 41 1.83 15.33 -4.53
C LYS A 41 0.54 15.37 -5.36
N GLY A 42 -0.61 15.05 -4.77
CA GLY A 42 -1.86 14.84 -5.51
C GLY A 42 -1.86 13.53 -6.30
N GLU A 43 -3.04 13.18 -6.83
CA GLU A 43 -3.35 11.90 -7.50
C GLU A 43 -2.49 11.61 -8.77
N GLU A 44 -1.75 12.60 -9.26
CA GLU A 44 -1.10 12.62 -10.58
C GLU A 44 0.33 12.03 -10.60
N SER A 45 0.85 11.57 -9.46
CA SER A 45 2.19 11.00 -9.40
C SER A 45 2.16 9.47 -9.56
N ASN A 46 2.60 8.98 -10.72
CA ASN A 46 2.98 7.56 -10.96
C ASN A 46 3.85 6.96 -9.82
N ALA A 47 4.56 7.82 -9.07
CA ALA A 47 5.32 7.43 -7.88
C ALA A 47 4.44 6.88 -6.74
N CYS A 48 3.21 7.38 -6.58
CA CYS A 48 2.29 6.93 -5.53
C CYS A 48 1.64 5.60 -5.88
N GLU A 49 1.39 5.31 -7.16
CA GLU A 49 0.84 4.02 -7.62
C GLU A 49 1.73 2.83 -7.25
N ARG A 50 3.05 3.01 -7.23
CA ARG A 50 3.99 1.97 -6.78
C ARG A 50 3.72 1.58 -5.32
N PHE A 51 3.50 2.56 -4.45
CA PHE A 51 3.12 2.30 -3.06
C PHE A 51 1.74 1.65 -2.96
N ALA A 52 0.84 1.98 -3.87
CA ALA A 52 -0.47 1.33 -3.96
C ALA A 52 -0.36 -0.17 -4.25
N LYS A 53 0.46 -0.54 -5.24
CA LYS A 53 0.76 -1.95 -5.56
C LYS A 53 1.38 -2.67 -4.35
N TYR A 54 2.27 -2.01 -3.63
CA TYR A 54 2.97 -2.63 -2.50
C TYR A 54 2.08 -2.85 -1.27
N TYR A 55 1.27 -1.88 -0.84
CA TYR A 55 0.40 -2.12 0.32
C TYR A 55 -0.68 -3.16 -0.01
N ARG A 56 -1.22 -3.17 -1.25
CA ARG A 56 -2.23 -4.16 -1.67
C ARG A 56 -1.70 -5.60 -1.70
N THR A 57 -0.40 -5.78 -1.93
CA THR A 57 0.24 -7.11 -1.96
C THR A 57 0.71 -7.57 -0.58
N LEU A 58 1.03 -6.64 0.32
CA LEU A 58 1.54 -6.95 1.67
C LEU A 58 0.44 -7.01 2.73
N CYS A 59 -0.61 -6.21 2.59
CA CYS A 59 -1.67 -6.09 3.58
C CYS A 59 -2.83 -7.05 3.33
N PRO A 60 -3.41 -7.64 4.38
CA PRO A 60 -4.73 -8.27 4.28
C PRO A 60 -5.78 -7.23 3.85
N GLY A 61 -6.70 -7.60 2.96
CA GLY A 61 -7.77 -6.70 2.49
C GLY A 61 -8.58 -6.10 3.64
N GLU A 62 -8.99 -6.94 4.60
CA GLU A 62 -9.73 -6.52 5.80
C GLU A 62 -9.04 -5.37 6.57
N TRP A 63 -7.72 -5.38 6.65
CA TRP A 63 -6.99 -4.33 7.36
C TRP A 63 -7.03 -3.01 6.61
N VAL A 64 -6.88 -3.08 5.29
CA VAL A 64 -6.95 -1.90 4.41
C VAL A 64 -8.35 -1.29 4.49
N ASP A 65 -9.39 -2.11 4.38
CA ASP A 65 -10.78 -1.65 4.47
C ASP A 65 -11.05 -0.96 5.81
N ARG A 66 -10.68 -1.61 6.92
CA ARG A 66 -10.85 -1.02 8.25
C ARG A 66 -10.08 0.30 8.42
N TRP A 67 -8.87 0.40 7.87
CA TRP A 67 -8.10 1.64 7.92
C TRP A 67 -8.71 2.74 7.03
N ASN A 68 -9.28 2.37 5.88
CA ASN A 68 -10.00 3.30 5.02
C ASN A 68 -11.22 3.88 5.76
N GLU A 69 -12.04 3.03 6.40
CA GLU A 69 -13.19 3.47 7.21
C GLU A 69 -12.75 4.39 8.37
N GLN A 70 -11.68 4.04 9.08
CA GLN A 70 -11.14 4.89 10.15
C GLN A 70 -10.65 6.24 9.64
N ARG A 71 -10.12 6.31 8.41
CA ARG A 71 -9.72 7.58 7.82
C ARG A 71 -10.91 8.43 7.41
N GLU A 72 -11.92 7.83 6.80
CA GLU A 72 -13.15 8.53 6.41
C GLU A 72 -13.87 9.08 7.65
N ASN A 73 -13.85 8.33 8.75
CA ASN A 73 -14.37 8.78 10.04
C ASN A 73 -13.42 9.73 10.81
N GLY A 74 -12.20 9.98 10.33
CA GLY A 74 -11.21 10.83 11.00
C GLY A 74 -10.64 10.25 12.31
N THR A 75 -10.80 8.95 12.55
CA THR A 75 -10.34 8.22 13.75
C THR A 75 -9.06 7.42 13.54
N PHE A 76 -8.41 7.54 12.38
CA PHE A 76 -7.18 6.81 12.08
C PHE A 76 -6.02 7.24 13.00
N PRO A 77 -5.43 6.32 13.79
CA PRO A 77 -4.39 6.67 14.77
C PRO A 77 -3.00 6.81 14.15
N GLY A 78 -2.83 6.54 12.86
CA GLY A 78 -1.54 6.60 12.18
C GLY A 78 -1.21 8.00 11.64
N PRO A 79 0.09 8.30 11.48
CA PRO A 79 0.54 9.63 11.04
C PRO A 79 0.39 9.79 9.52
N LEU A 80 -0.75 10.30 9.07
CA LEU A 80 -1.05 10.65 7.68
C LEU A 80 -0.56 12.03 7.28
#